data_AF-A0A2N9J0Y1-F1
#
_entry.id   AF-A0A2N9J0Y1-F1
#
_cell.length_a   1.000
_cell.length_b   1.000
_cell.length_c   1.000
_cell.angle_alpha   90.00
_cell.angle_beta   90.00
_cell.angle_gamma   90.00
#
_symmetry.space_group_name_H-M   'P 1'
#
loop_
_entity.id
_entity.type
_entity.pdbx_description
1 polymer ?
#
loop_
_entity_poly.entity_id
_entity_poly.type
_entity_poly.pdbx_seq_one_letter_code
_entity_poly.pdbx_strand_id
1 'polypeptide(L)'
;MAPRPPTPSAAPTSSWFTPKRLLVIFCVINLITYVDRGAIASNGVNGSEGTCTESGSCTSGSGIQGEFNLSNFEDGVLSSAFMVGLLVASPIFASLAKR
;
A
#
# COMPACT_ATOMS: atom_id res chain seq x y z
N MET A 1 -54.38 -36.49 -2.65
CA MET A 1 -53.51 -35.53 -3.35
C MET A 1 -52.66 -34.85 -2.29
N ALA A 2 -51.43 -35.29 -2.09
CA ALA A 2 -50.56 -34.78 -1.02
C ALA A 2 -49.86 -33.48 -1.47
N PRO A 3 -49.70 -32.48 -0.59
CA PRO A 3 -49.01 -31.23 -0.93
C PRO A 3 -47.51 -31.47 -1.15
N ARG A 4 -46.96 -30.83 -2.19
CA ARG A 4 -45.55 -30.94 -2.60
C ARG A 4 -44.66 -30.21 -1.58
N PRO A 5 -43.50 -30.78 -1.18
CA PRO A 5 -42.61 -30.12 -0.24
C PRO A 5 -42.04 -28.81 -0.83
N PRO A 6 -41.79 -27.78 -0.01
CA PRO A 6 -41.23 -26.52 -0.46
C PRO A 6 -39.81 -26.73 -0.99
N THR A 7 -39.54 -26.17 -2.17
CA THR A 7 -38.24 -26.23 -2.84
C THR A 7 -37.23 -25.39 -2.06
N PRO A 8 -36.00 -25.88 -1.80
CA PRO A 8 -34.99 -25.09 -1.11
C PRO A 8 -34.66 -23.85 -1.95
N SER A 9 -34.89 -22.67 -1.38
CA SER A 9 -34.54 -21.38 -1.98
C SER A 9 -33.03 -21.35 -2.21
N ALA A 10 -32.60 -21.40 -3.48
CA ALA A 10 -31.21 -21.22 -3.85
C ALA A 10 -30.72 -19.90 -3.25
N ALA A 11 -29.66 -19.95 -2.44
CA ALA A 11 -29.02 -18.74 -1.92
C ALA A 11 -28.68 -17.80 -3.09
N PRO A 12 -28.88 -16.47 -2.95
CA PRO A 12 -28.58 -15.55 -4.02
C PRO A 12 -27.08 -15.63 -4.31
N THR A 13 -26.70 -16.28 -5.42
CA THR A 13 -25.34 -16.22 -5.92
C THR A 13 -25.06 -14.77 -6.28
N SER A 14 -24.33 -14.05 -5.43
CA SER A 14 -24.05 -12.65 -5.70
C SER A 14 -23.29 -12.57 -7.03
N SER A 15 -23.94 -12.02 -8.06
CA SER A 15 -23.38 -11.87 -9.41
C SER A 15 -22.19 -10.91 -9.46
N TRP A 16 -21.88 -10.25 -8.35
CA TRP A 16 -20.88 -9.19 -8.26
C TRP A 16 -19.45 -9.73 -8.40
N PHE A 17 -19.17 -10.92 -7.86
CA PHE A 17 -17.86 -11.56 -7.88
C PHE A 17 -17.65 -12.44 -9.11
N THR A 18 -17.85 -11.89 -10.31
CA THR A 18 -17.44 -12.59 -11.54
C THR A 18 -15.90 -12.63 -11.62
N PRO A 19 -15.27 -13.74 -12.09
CA PRO A 19 -13.81 -13.85 -12.15
C PRO A 19 -13.10 -12.69 -12.86
N LYS A 20 -13.71 -12.17 -13.94
CA LYS A 20 -13.18 -11.00 -14.67
C LYS A 20 -13.15 -9.73 -13.82
N ARG A 21 -14.20 -9.48 -13.03
CA ARG A 21 -14.29 -8.30 -12.14
C ARG A 21 -13.30 -8.43 -10.99
N LEU A 22 -13.19 -9.62 -10.41
CA LEU A 22 -12.22 -9.92 -9.35
C LEU A 22 -10.77 -9.72 -9.83
N LEU A 23 -10.46 -10.18 -11.04
CA LEU A 23 -9.15 -9.98 -11.66
C LEU A 23 -8.81 -8.50 -11.82
N VAL A 24 -9.73 -7.70 -12.36
CA VAL A 24 -9.52 -6.24 -12.50
C VAL A 24 -9.27 -5.59 -11.15
N ILE A 25 -10.06 -5.95 -10.12
CA ILE A 25 -9.87 -5.45 -8.76
C ILE A 25 -8.46 -5.81 -8.24
N PHE A 26 -8.03 -7.07 -8.37
CA PHE A 26 -6.70 -7.47 -7.94
C PHE A 26 -5.57 -6.77 -8.71
N CYS A 27 -5.72 -6.57 -10.02
CA CYS A 27 -4.75 -5.82 -10.81
C CYS A 27 -4.64 -4.36 -10.35
N VAL A 28 -5.78 -3.71 -10.08
CA VAL A 28 -5.80 -2.33 -9.57
C VAL A 28 -5.16 -2.27 -8.18
N ILE A 29 -5.47 -3.20 -7.28
CA ILE A 29 -4.85 -3.26 -5.95
C ILE A 29 -3.33 -3.43 -6.07
N ASN A 30 -2.85 -4.37 -6.91
CA ASN A 30 -1.41 -4.57 -7.13
C ASN A 30 -0.74 -3.33 -7.72
N LEU A 31 -1.39 -2.66 -8.68
CA LEU A 31 -0.89 -1.43 -9.28
C LEU A 31 -0.75 -0.32 -8.23
N ILE A 32 -1.77 -0.13 -7.40
CA ILE A 32 -1.77 0.88 -6.33
C ILE A 32 -0.64 0.59 -5.34
N THR A 33 -0.52 -0.65 -4.85
CA THR A 33 0.55 -1.03 -3.91
C THR A 33 1.95 -0.85 -4.52
N TYR A 34 2.09 -1.09 -5.83
CA TYR A 34 3.35 -0.88 -6.54
C TYR A 34 3.69 0.60 -6.66
N VAL A 35 2.70 1.44 -7.00
CA VAL A 35 2.86 2.89 -7.10
C VAL A 35 3.21 3.50 -5.75
N ASP A 36 2.57 3.07 -4.66
CA ASP A 36 2.84 3.56 -3.30
C ASP A 36 4.29 3.30 -2.88
N ARG A 37 4.78 2.06 -3.09
CA ARG A 37 6.19 1.72 -2.86
C ARG A 37 7.13 2.55 -3.74
N GLY A 38 6.77 2.75 -5.00
CA GLY A 38 7.55 3.56 -5.94
C GLY A 38 7.59 5.03 -5.56
N ALA A 39 6.51 5.58 -5.01
CA ALA A 39 6.43 6.95 -4.53
C ALA A 39 7.34 7.17 -3.31
N ILE A 40 7.28 6.27 -2.32
CA ILE A 40 8.14 6.33 -1.13
C ILE A 40 9.63 6.20 -1.51
N ALA A 41 9.95 5.33 -2.48
CA ALA A 41 11.33 5.14 -2.94
C ALA A 41 11.80 6.19 -3.97
N SER A 42 10.95 7.16 -4.33
CA SER A 42 11.27 8.14 -5.38
C SER A 42 12.08 9.30 -4.83
N ASN A 43 13.16 9.65 -5.53
CA ASN A 43 13.99 10.84 -5.25
C ASN A 43 13.19 12.16 -5.34
N GLY A 44 12.03 12.17 -6.03
CA GLY A 44 11.15 13.35 -6.06
C GLY A 44 10.35 13.56 -4.77
N VAL A 45 10.18 12.52 -3.95
CA VAL A 45 9.44 12.56 -2.69
C VAL A 45 10.42 12.58 -1.52
N ASN A 46 11.49 11.78 -1.58
CA ASN A 46 12.57 11.83 -0.60
C ASN A 46 13.33 13.18 -0.67
N GLY A 47 13.72 13.61 -1.87
CA GLY A 47 14.39 14.88 -2.09
C GLY A 47 15.85 14.87 -1.65
N SER A 48 16.29 15.94 -0.96
CA SER A 48 17.68 16.13 -0.56
C SER A 48 17.80 16.93 0.72
N GLU A 49 18.74 16.54 1.58
CA GLU A 49 19.09 17.29 2.78
C GLU A 49 19.60 18.70 2.44
N GLY A 50 19.14 19.71 3.18
CA GLY A 50 19.67 21.06 3.07
C GLY A 50 21.03 21.14 3.77
N THR A 51 22.05 21.62 3.07
CA THR A 51 23.40 21.76 3.65
C THR A 51 23.87 23.20 3.57
N CYS A 52 24.45 23.70 4.67
CA CYS A 52 25.14 24.99 4.70
C CYS A 52 26.64 24.74 4.75
N THR A 53 27.37 25.32 3.80
CA THR A 53 28.83 25.30 3.82
C THR A 53 29.37 26.30 4.84
N GLU A 54 30.57 26.05 5.39
CA GLU A 54 31.24 26.97 6.34
C GLU A 54 31.48 28.38 5.76
N SER A 55 31.42 28.49 4.42
CA SER A 55 31.51 29.75 3.66
C SER A 55 30.22 30.57 3.66
N GLY A 56 29.15 30.09 4.31
CA GLY A 56 27.85 30.78 4.43
C GLY A 56 26.88 30.55 3.29
N SER A 57 27.15 29.61 2.38
CA SER A 57 26.24 29.28 1.28
C SER A 57 25.35 28.10 1.68
N CYS A 58 24.04 28.34 1.80
CA CYS A 58 23.07 27.32 2.18
C CYS A 58 22.28 26.82 0.96
N THR A 59 22.22 25.51 0.82
CA THR A 59 21.38 24.81 -0.16
C THR A 59 20.06 24.49 0.53
N SER A 60 18.94 24.97 -0.01
CA SER A 60 17.62 24.59 0.49
C SER A 60 17.38 23.11 0.28
N GLY A 61 16.97 22.42 1.35
CA GLY A 61 16.53 21.02 1.25
C GLY A 61 15.28 20.90 0.38
N SER A 62 15.05 19.72 -0.19
CA SER A 62 13.88 19.42 -1.00
C SER A 62 13.24 18.10 -0.55
N GLY A 63 11.97 17.88 -0.92
CA GLY A 63 11.23 16.67 -0.53
C GLY A 63 11.06 16.50 0.98
N ILE A 64 10.75 15.27 1.41
CA ILE A 64 10.51 14.91 2.81
C ILE A 64 11.79 15.04 3.64
N GLN A 65 12.96 14.78 3.03
CA GLN A 65 14.25 14.91 3.68
C GLN A 65 14.57 16.36 4.02
N GLY A 66 14.22 17.30 3.13
CA GLY A 66 14.37 18.73 3.37
C GLY A 66 13.33 19.33 4.32
N GLU A 67 12.06 18.92 4.21
CA GLU A 67 10.94 19.41 5.05
C GLU A 67 11.08 18.96 6.52
N PHE A 68 11.41 17.68 6.73
CA PHE A 68 11.57 17.11 8.06
C PHE A 68 13.01 17.12 8.55
N ASN A 69 13.95 17.67 7.76
CA ASN A 69 15.39 17.71 8.03
C ASN A 69 15.96 16.34 8.44
N LEU A 70 15.61 15.31 7.67
CA LEU A 70 15.99 13.92 7.94
C LEU A 70 17.42 13.64 7.46
N SER A 71 18.16 12.87 8.25
CA SER A 71 19.38 12.24 7.77
C SER A 71 19.06 11.10 6.79
N ASN A 72 20.00 10.77 5.90
CA ASN A 72 19.89 9.61 5.01
C ASN A 72 19.59 8.29 5.76
N PHE A 73 20.02 8.19 7.02
CA PHE A 73 19.67 7.04 7.86
C PHE A 73 18.18 7.00 8.22
N GLU A 74 17.61 8.14 8.63
CA GLU A 74 16.22 8.25 9.06
C GLU A 74 15.24 8.05 7.89
N ASP A 75 15.59 8.58 6.71
CA ASP A 75 14.85 8.31 5.49
C ASP A 75 14.90 6.81 5.11
N GLY A 76 16.07 6.17 5.26
CA GLY A 76 16.20 4.72 5.09
C GLY A 76 15.33 3.92 6.08
N VAL A 77 15.24 4.39 7.33
CA VAL A 77 14.36 3.79 8.35
C VAL A 77 12.89 3.91 7.95
N LEU A 78 12.46 5.07 7.43
CA LEU A 78 11.08 5.29 6.97
C LEU A 78 10.65 4.30 5.89
N SER A 79 11.48 4.10 4.87
CA SER A 79 11.24 3.12 3.81
C SER A 79 11.22 1.67 4.33
N SER A 80 12.11 1.36 5.29
CA SER A 80 12.16 0.04 5.92
C SER A 80 10.94 -0.28 6.78
N ALA A 81 10.41 0.71 7.52
CA ALA A 81 9.22 0.56 8.34
C ALA A 81 7.98 0.21 7.49
N PHE A 82 7.87 0.82 6.30
CA PHE A 82 6.82 0.51 5.33
C PHE A 82 6.90 -0.95 4.83
N MET A 83 8.10 -1.42 4.44
CA MET A 83 8.32 -2.81 4.03
C MET A 83 7.94 -3.81 5.13
N VAL A 84 8.34 -3.53 6.38
CA VAL A 84 7.99 -4.36 7.54
C VAL A 84 6.48 -4.36 7.78
N GLY A 85 5.80 -3.22 7.63
CA GLY A 85 4.35 -3.11 7.71
C GLY A 85 3.62 -4.06 6.75
N LEU A 86 4.06 -4.11 5.48
CA LEU A 86 3.51 -5.04 4.48
C LEU A 86 3.77 -6.51 4.86
N LEU A 87 4.94 -6.81 5.42
CA LEU A 87 5.30 -8.15 5.86
C LEU A 87 4.44 -8.62 7.02
N VAL A 88 4.19 -7.77 8.01
CA VAL A 88 3.34 -8.06 9.18
C VAL A 88 1.86 -8.14 8.79
N ALA A 89 1.41 -7.31 7.85
CA ALA A 89 0.03 -7.35 7.36
C ALA A 89 -0.29 -8.68 6.67
N SER A 90 0.67 -9.29 5.97
CA SER A 90 0.49 -10.52 5.19
C SER A 90 -0.09 -11.71 6.01
N PRO A 91 0.51 -12.15 7.12
CA PRO A 91 -0.05 -13.23 7.94
C PRO A 91 -1.37 -12.86 8.63
N ILE A 92 -1.60 -11.58 8.94
CA ILE A 92 -2.85 -11.10 9.53
C ILE A 92 -3.99 -11.25 8.52
N PHE A 93 -3.81 -10.73 7.31
CA PHE A 93 -4.80 -10.87 6.23
C PHE A 93 -5.02 -12.33 5.85
N ALA A 94 -3.97 -13.15 5.80
CA ALA A 94 -4.10 -14.59 5.56
C ALA A 94 -4.92 -15.30 6.65
N SER A 95 -4.81 -14.86 7.90
CA SER A 95 -5.58 -15.41 9.02
C SER A 95 -7.05 -14.94 9.01
N LEU A 96 -7.29 -13.68 8.66
CA LEU A 96 -8.63 -13.10 8.55
C LEU A 96 -9.40 -13.66 7.35
N ALA A 97 -8.75 -13.87 6.21
CA ALA A 97 -9.38 -14.40 5.00
C ALA A 97 -9.79 -15.88 5.10
N LYS A 98 -9.27 -16.61 6.10
CA LYS A 98 -9.68 -17.99 6.41
C LYS A 98 -10.96 -18.06 7.25
N ARG A 99 -11.34 -16.96 7.91
CA ARG A 99 -12.58 -16.86 8.68
C ARG A 99 -13.71 -16.36 7.78
#